data_AF-A0A1Z8VJ73-F1
#
_entry.id   AF-A0A1Z8VJ73-F1
#
_cell.length_a   1.000
_cell.length_b   1.000
_cell.length_c   1.000
_cell.angle_alpha   90.00
_cell.angle_beta   90.00
_cell.angle_gamma   90.00
#
_symmetry.space_group_name_H-M   'P 1'
#
loop_
_entity.id
_entity.type
_entity.pdbx_description
1 polymer ?
#
loop_
_entity_poly.entity_id
_entity_poly.type
_entity_poly.pdbx_seq_one_letter_code
_entity_poly.pdbx_strand_id
1 'polypeptide(L)'
;MPTLDASASTQPAAVKHQRALTLMRLLCEDSNDSVYLSEFPGAVLEPRQDLARSGQVFGWRQNLVFADQHRAVLERIAPQGHLRRVTVELRDTESLPRLLVLADQDCALREARSIRYQDGHAVSLQVLDRQLQPTGSASPMNPPIPKGENNGLVGVALVDSGVNYLLPAIAQHLARDAQGIPLGFDFWDMDARPFDSHPVRSVFFPQRHGTRTASIIIREAPQIRLVPYRYPRPDMQRMKDLIGHAAAAGVRVVNMSLGSNRESQWVAFEYAALMHPEILFVVSAGNNGRNIDLDPVYPASLPLENMLVVSSVAPDGYPADGANWGRDSVDLLAPGERIAALDFSGEAVDVSGSSYAAARVSALASRILMSAPELTAIELRESILSLVQPAPGNFVRYGLIAEPSDLVREGDLQSLVVRSLPSWQDQYSDGSEWFMPTFVVIRDSGWEAKRVQDIVQKGAALIAPCGITLKPAVVLEVEANTSLRDFSRSNAKLLSGKVAPGVPRVFFVRDTLDRPAYDAVTFGTANSRRNPELRFTVWMTAVTRDPHIALAHELAHVLLDDGAHSTLPRNLMRADTSPDNLKLTAEQCTRMRDTARNNGLLH
;
A
#
# COMPACT_ATOMS: atom_id res chain seq x y z
N MET A 1 -43.78 4.05 28.53
CA MET A 1 -44.14 5.15 27.61
C MET A 1 -43.60 4.77 26.24
N PRO A 2 -44.44 4.58 25.21
CA PRO A 2 -43.93 4.18 23.90
C PRO A 2 -43.24 5.37 23.23
N THR A 3 -42.08 5.06 22.68
CA THR A 3 -41.15 5.89 21.93
C THR A 3 -41.81 6.44 20.66
N LEU A 4 -41.71 7.76 20.48
CA LEU A 4 -41.96 8.42 19.20
C LEU A 4 -40.80 8.09 18.26
N ASP A 5 -40.97 7.06 17.45
CA ASP A 5 -40.23 6.90 16.20
C ASP A 5 -40.76 7.96 15.23
N ALA A 6 -40.04 9.08 15.14
CA ALA A 6 -40.26 10.06 14.07
C ALA A 6 -39.61 9.50 12.81
N SER A 7 -40.44 8.91 11.96
CA SER A 7 -40.12 8.48 10.61
C SER A 7 -39.38 9.57 9.82
N ALA A 8 -38.09 9.36 9.55
CA ALA A 8 -37.47 9.98 8.39
C ALA A 8 -38.23 9.44 7.16
N SER A 9 -39.02 10.30 6.52
CA SER A 9 -39.87 9.95 5.39
C SER A 9 -39.03 9.45 4.22
N THR A 10 -38.85 8.12 4.13
CA THR A 10 -38.15 7.50 3.01
C THR A 10 -39.08 7.50 1.80
N GLN A 11 -38.86 8.41 0.85
CA GLN A 11 -39.55 8.37 -0.43
C GLN A 11 -39.35 7.01 -1.13
N PRO A 12 -40.40 6.48 -1.81
CA PRO A 12 -40.27 5.28 -2.64
C PRO A 12 -39.14 5.43 -3.66
N ALA A 13 -38.37 4.35 -3.89
CA ALA A 13 -37.25 4.36 -4.81
C ALA A 13 -37.65 4.82 -6.22
N ALA A 14 -38.81 4.38 -6.72
CA ALA A 14 -39.34 4.77 -8.02
C ALA A 14 -39.49 6.30 -8.18
N VAL A 15 -39.97 6.99 -7.14
CA VAL A 15 -40.14 8.46 -7.18
C VAL A 15 -38.79 9.16 -7.26
N LYS A 16 -37.80 8.72 -6.45
CA LYS A 16 -36.44 9.27 -6.49
C LYS A 16 -35.76 9.04 -7.84
N HIS A 17 -35.91 7.83 -8.40
CA HIS A 17 -35.31 7.48 -9.68
C HIS A 17 -35.91 8.32 -10.81
N GLN A 18 -37.24 8.47 -10.84
CA GLN A 18 -37.90 9.31 -11.82
C GLN A 18 -37.45 10.78 -11.72
N ARG A 19 -37.38 11.33 -10.49
CA ARG A 19 -36.88 12.70 -10.27
C ARG A 19 -35.46 12.88 -10.80
N ALA A 20 -34.56 11.94 -10.49
CA ALA A 20 -33.17 12.03 -10.91
C ALA A 20 -33.03 11.99 -12.44
N LEU A 21 -33.75 11.10 -13.11
CA LEU A 21 -33.71 10.97 -14.58
C LEU A 21 -34.34 12.19 -15.27
N THR A 22 -35.46 12.72 -14.76
CA THR A 22 -36.04 13.96 -15.29
C THR A 22 -35.09 15.14 -15.13
N LEU A 23 -34.49 15.33 -13.95
CA LEU A 23 -33.54 16.42 -13.72
C LEU A 23 -32.27 16.28 -14.59
N MET A 24 -31.78 15.06 -14.78
CA MET A 24 -30.64 14.78 -15.66
C MET A 24 -30.96 15.19 -17.10
N ARG A 25 -32.15 14.86 -17.60
CA ARG A 25 -32.62 15.30 -18.93
C ARG A 25 -32.66 16.83 -19.04
N LEU A 26 -33.23 17.51 -18.05
CA LEU A 26 -33.33 18.98 -18.05
C LEU A 26 -31.96 19.67 -18.02
N LEU A 27 -30.99 19.13 -17.28
CA LEU A 27 -29.61 19.62 -17.28
C LEU A 27 -28.94 19.43 -18.64
N CYS A 28 -29.22 18.30 -19.29
CA CYS A 28 -28.72 17.96 -20.61
C CYS A 28 -29.26 18.87 -21.72
N GLU A 29 -30.54 19.24 -21.64
CA GLU A 29 -31.20 20.17 -22.54
C GLU A 29 -30.83 21.65 -22.27
N ASP A 30 -30.02 21.93 -21.24
CA ASP A 30 -29.69 23.27 -20.75
C ASP A 30 -30.95 24.12 -20.47
N SER A 31 -31.96 23.47 -19.88
CA SER A 31 -33.25 24.08 -19.63
C SER A 31 -33.15 25.34 -18.76
N ASN A 32 -34.04 26.30 -19.01
CA ASN A 32 -34.19 27.46 -18.13
C ASN A 32 -35.06 27.11 -16.91
N ASP A 33 -34.99 27.95 -15.88
CA ASP A 33 -35.65 27.71 -14.58
C ASP A 33 -37.17 27.51 -14.69
N SER A 34 -37.84 28.12 -15.67
CA SER A 34 -39.30 27.95 -15.86
C SER A 34 -39.68 26.51 -16.25
N VAL A 35 -38.81 25.82 -17.01
CA VAL A 35 -39.05 24.42 -17.40
C VAL A 35 -38.93 23.50 -16.18
N TYR A 36 -37.94 23.72 -15.32
CA TYR A 36 -37.81 22.98 -14.06
C TYR A 36 -39.04 23.15 -13.16
N LEU A 37 -39.55 24.38 -13.02
CA LEU A 37 -40.71 24.67 -12.20
C LEU A 37 -42.01 24.11 -12.80
N SER A 38 -42.09 23.95 -14.12
CA SER A 38 -43.20 23.27 -14.80
C SER A 38 -43.17 21.75 -14.58
N GLU A 39 -41.99 21.14 -14.63
CA GLU A 39 -41.80 19.70 -14.40
C GLU A 39 -41.97 19.31 -12.93
N PHE A 40 -41.63 20.23 -12.01
CA PHE A 40 -41.76 20.06 -10.57
C PHE A 40 -42.60 21.17 -9.93
N PRO A 41 -43.94 21.12 -10.05
CA PRO A 41 -44.82 22.12 -9.47
C PRO A 41 -44.61 22.28 -7.95
N GLY A 42 -44.49 23.52 -7.50
CA GLY A 42 -44.23 23.86 -6.10
C GLY A 42 -42.77 23.70 -5.65
N ALA A 43 -41.86 23.32 -6.55
CA ALA A 43 -40.44 23.41 -6.28
C ALA A 43 -39.96 24.86 -6.24
N VAL A 44 -38.85 25.08 -5.55
CA VAL A 44 -38.15 26.37 -5.48
C VAL A 44 -36.72 26.16 -5.97
N LEU A 45 -36.27 27.00 -6.89
CA LEU A 45 -34.89 27.04 -7.34
C LEU A 45 -34.14 28.15 -6.61
N GLU A 46 -32.99 27.80 -6.04
CA GLU A 46 -32.03 28.78 -5.53
C GLU A 46 -31.28 29.43 -6.70
N PRO A 47 -30.66 30.61 -6.50
CA PRO A 47 -29.85 31.25 -7.54
C PRO A 47 -28.73 30.33 -8.04
N ARG A 48 -28.46 30.37 -9.35
CA ARG A 48 -27.32 29.66 -9.94
C ARG A 48 -26.01 30.23 -9.41
N GLN A 49 -25.09 29.33 -9.07
CA GLN A 49 -23.73 29.65 -8.67
C GLN A 49 -22.77 29.22 -9.77
N ASP A 50 -22.00 30.16 -10.31
CA ASP A 50 -20.96 29.86 -11.29
C ASP A 50 -19.84 29.01 -10.68
N LEU A 51 -19.39 28.02 -11.43
CA LEU A 51 -18.21 27.23 -11.12
C LEU A 51 -17.05 27.77 -11.94
N ALA A 52 -16.08 28.40 -11.26
CA ALA A 52 -14.94 29.04 -11.89
C ALA A 52 -13.61 28.50 -11.35
N ARG A 53 -12.60 28.39 -12.22
CA ARG A 53 -11.22 28.07 -11.85
C ARG A 53 -10.28 29.04 -12.54
N SER A 54 -9.39 29.67 -11.78
CA SER A 54 -8.46 30.70 -12.30
C SER A 54 -9.16 31.81 -13.08
N GLY A 55 -10.34 32.23 -12.63
CA GLY A 55 -11.15 33.29 -13.28
C GLY A 55 -12.00 32.84 -14.48
N GLN A 56 -11.88 31.58 -14.93
CA GLN A 56 -12.64 31.06 -16.06
C GLN A 56 -13.83 30.22 -15.57
N VAL A 57 -15.05 30.60 -15.96
CA VAL A 57 -16.27 29.84 -15.69
C VAL A 57 -16.30 28.59 -16.57
N PHE A 58 -16.46 27.43 -15.94
CA PHE A 58 -16.50 26.12 -16.61
C PHE A 58 -17.82 25.37 -16.42
N GLY A 59 -18.77 25.96 -15.69
CA GLY A 59 -20.07 25.36 -15.42
C GLY A 59 -20.83 26.14 -14.37
N TRP A 60 -21.94 25.57 -13.88
CA TRP A 60 -22.74 26.14 -12.82
C TRP A 60 -23.31 25.05 -11.91
N ARG A 61 -23.67 25.46 -10.70
CA ARG A 61 -24.39 24.67 -9.70
C ARG A 61 -25.68 25.38 -9.30
N GLN A 62 -26.76 24.63 -9.08
CA GLN A 62 -28.03 25.16 -8.60
C GLN A 62 -28.69 24.18 -7.64
N ASN A 63 -29.28 24.69 -6.56
CA ASN A 63 -30.08 23.87 -5.65
C ASN A 63 -31.57 24.00 -6.02
N LEU A 64 -32.27 22.87 -5.98
CA LEU A 64 -33.72 22.79 -6.12
C LEU A 64 -34.30 22.19 -4.84
N VAL A 65 -35.30 22.82 -4.25
CA VAL A 65 -36.09 22.29 -3.13
C VAL A 65 -37.45 21.88 -3.67
N PHE A 66 -37.79 20.59 -3.58
CA PHE A 66 -39.09 20.09 -4.02
C PHE A 66 -40.20 20.50 -3.04
N ALA A 67 -41.46 20.42 -3.47
CA ALA A 67 -42.62 20.73 -2.63
C ALA A 67 -42.66 19.91 -1.32
N ASP A 68 -42.15 18.68 -1.34
CA ASP A 68 -42.04 17.80 -0.17
C ASP A 68 -40.71 17.93 0.60
N GLN A 69 -40.06 19.10 0.48
CA GLN A 69 -38.86 19.50 1.22
C GLN A 69 -37.59 18.65 0.95
N HIS A 70 -37.68 17.64 0.08
CA HIS A 70 -36.49 17.00 -0.46
C HIS A 70 -35.72 18.00 -1.31
N ARG A 71 -34.42 17.74 -1.54
CA ARG A 71 -33.57 18.66 -2.29
C ARG A 71 -32.84 17.95 -3.43
N ALA A 72 -32.47 18.72 -4.44
CA ALA A 72 -31.55 18.30 -5.48
C ALA A 72 -30.43 19.34 -5.61
N VAL A 73 -29.19 18.87 -5.70
CA VAL A 73 -28.04 19.67 -6.13
C VAL A 73 -27.78 19.33 -7.59
N LEU A 74 -27.90 20.33 -8.45
CA LEU A 74 -27.74 20.23 -9.88
C LEU A 74 -26.39 20.84 -10.26
N GLU A 75 -25.57 20.13 -11.00
CA GLU A 75 -24.30 20.65 -11.51
C GLU A 75 -24.19 20.37 -13.01
N ARG A 76 -23.86 21.40 -13.78
CA ARG A 76 -23.63 21.32 -15.22
C ARG A 76 -22.23 21.84 -15.53
N ILE A 77 -21.37 20.96 -16.02
CA ILE A 77 -20.00 21.27 -16.43
C ILE A 77 -19.97 21.41 -17.95
N ALA A 78 -19.78 22.63 -18.43
CA ALA A 78 -19.78 22.98 -19.84
C ALA A 78 -18.78 24.10 -20.16
N PRO A 79 -17.46 23.83 -20.06
CA PRO A 79 -16.45 24.82 -20.42
C PRO A 79 -16.67 25.30 -21.86
N GLN A 80 -16.71 26.62 -22.05
CA GLN A 80 -16.95 27.25 -23.35
C GLN A 80 -18.29 26.83 -24.00
N GLY A 81 -19.29 26.43 -23.19
CA GLY A 81 -20.60 26.00 -23.66
C GLY A 81 -20.66 24.53 -24.12
N HIS A 82 -19.53 23.83 -24.21
CA HIS A 82 -19.49 22.42 -24.59
C HIS A 82 -19.75 21.54 -23.37
N LEU A 83 -20.90 20.87 -23.32
CA LEU A 83 -21.24 19.95 -22.24
C LEU A 83 -20.16 18.88 -22.10
N ARG A 84 -19.70 18.67 -20.86
CA ARG A 84 -18.79 17.58 -20.49
C ARG A 84 -19.42 16.61 -19.51
N ARG A 85 -20.23 17.13 -18.58
CA ARG A 85 -20.84 16.35 -17.52
C ARG A 85 -22.04 17.07 -16.93
N VAL A 86 -23.08 16.32 -16.60
CA VAL A 86 -24.15 16.76 -15.70
C VAL A 86 -24.17 15.87 -14.46
N THR A 87 -24.56 16.42 -13.32
CA THR A 87 -24.65 15.69 -12.06
C THR A 87 -25.92 16.10 -11.33
N VAL A 88 -26.69 15.11 -10.90
CA VAL A 88 -27.87 15.28 -10.05
C VAL A 88 -27.61 14.54 -8.75
N GLU A 89 -27.60 15.27 -7.65
CA GLU A 89 -27.55 14.70 -6.30
C GLU A 89 -28.87 14.95 -5.59
N LEU A 90 -29.63 13.89 -5.30
CA LEU A 90 -30.84 13.98 -4.50
C LEU A 90 -30.52 13.81 -3.02
N ARG A 91 -31.14 14.67 -2.21
CA ARG A 91 -31.05 14.70 -0.76
C ARG A 91 -32.43 14.58 -0.13
N ASP A 92 -32.49 14.00 1.05
CA ASP A 92 -33.72 13.96 1.84
C ASP A 92 -34.04 15.31 2.52
N THR A 93 -35.06 15.31 3.37
CA THR A 93 -35.51 16.50 4.11
C THR A 93 -34.49 17.00 5.14
N GLU A 94 -33.57 16.15 5.58
CA GLU A 94 -32.45 16.50 6.47
C GLU A 94 -31.20 16.92 5.68
N SER A 95 -31.33 17.02 4.35
CA SER A 95 -30.24 17.31 3.42
C SER A 95 -29.14 16.24 3.36
N LEU A 96 -29.42 15.00 3.80
CA LEU A 96 -28.49 13.88 3.65
C LEU A 96 -28.49 13.38 2.19
N PRO A 97 -27.31 13.24 1.54
CA PRO A 97 -27.23 12.75 0.15
C PRO A 97 -27.69 11.30 -0.01
N ARG A 98 -28.74 11.05 -0.77
CA ARG A 98 -29.35 9.71 -0.94
C ARG A 98 -29.05 9.06 -2.29
N LEU A 99 -28.99 9.82 -3.37
CA LEU A 99 -28.77 9.32 -4.73
C LEU A 99 -27.94 10.31 -5.53
N LEU A 100 -26.95 9.82 -6.26
CA LEU A 100 -26.18 10.55 -7.24
C LEU A 100 -26.36 9.92 -8.62
N VAL A 101 -26.56 10.75 -9.64
CA VAL A 101 -26.62 10.37 -11.06
C VAL A 101 -25.69 11.28 -11.85
N LEU A 102 -24.83 10.70 -12.68
CA LEU A 102 -23.84 11.39 -13.49
C LEU A 102 -23.98 10.95 -14.95
N ALA A 103 -24.19 11.92 -15.85
CA ALA A 103 -24.17 11.70 -17.29
C ALA A 103 -23.08 12.53 -17.98
N ASP A 104 -22.61 12.04 -19.12
CA ASP A 104 -21.53 12.65 -19.89
C ASP A 104 -22.03 13.68 -20.93
N GLN A 105 -21.16 14.04 -21.85
CA GLN A 105 -21.42 14.98 -22.95
C GLN A 105 -22.51 14.52 -23.93
N ASP A 106 -22.74 13.21 -24.04
CA ASP A 106 -23.79 12.63 -24.90
C ASP A 106 -25.07 12.38 -24.10
N CYS A 107 -25.12 12.85 -22.85
CA CYS A 107 -26.24 12.64 -21.93
C CYS A 107 -26.52 11.17 -21.62
N ALA A 108 -25.52 10.32 -21.80
CA ALA A 108 -25.59 8.93 -21.41
C ALA A 108 -25.27 8.80 -19.92
N LEU A 109 -26.14 8.12 -19.17
CA LEU A 109 -25.89 7.79 -17.78
C LEU A 109 -24.61 6.94 -17.66
N ARG A 110 -23.59 7.49 -17.00
CA ARG A 110 -22.30 6.83 -16.79
C ARG A 110 -22.19 6.22 -15.41
N GLU A 111 -22.75 6.88 -14.41
CA GLU A 111 -22.63 6.43 -13.03
C GLU A 111 -23.83 6.81 -12.20
N ALA A 112 -24.28 5.88 -11.37
CA ALA A 112 -25.31 6.12 -10.37
C ALA A 112 -24.96 5.40 -9.07
N ARG A 113 -25.13 6.09 -7.94
CA ARG A 113 -24.79 5.58 -6.61
C ARG A 113 -25.84 6.01 -5.60
N SER A 114 -26.20 5.14 -4.67
CA SER A 114 -27.10 5.48 -3.56
C SER A 114 -26.47 5.19 -2.21
N ILE A 115 -26.86 5.97 -1.20
CA ILE A 115 -26.39 5.82 0.18
C ILE A 115 -27.57 5.51 1.10
N ARG A 116 -27.37 4.51 1.96
CA ARG A 116 -28.25 4.25 3.10
C ARG A 116 -27.63 4.86 4.35
N TYR A 117 -28.47 5.50 5.15
CA TYR A 117 -28.10 6.04 6.46
C TYR A 117 -28.84 5.31 7.56
N GLN A 118 -28.24 5.27 8.72
CA GLN A 118 -28.83 4.83 9.98
C GLN A 118 -28.30 5.74 11.08
N ASP A 119 -29.19 6.30 11.89
CA ASP A 119 -28.85 7.23 12.98
C ASP A 119 -27.95 8.40 12.54
N GLY A 120 -28.21 8.95 11.35
CA GLY A 120 -27.44 10.05 10.75
C GLY A 120 -26.13 9.63 10.07
N HIS A 121 -25.65 8.39 10.24
CA HIS A 121 -24.41 7.91 9.67
C HIS A 121 -24.61 7.14 8.36
N ALA A 122 -23.73 7.34 7.39
CA ALA A 122 -23.71 6.55 6.17
C ALA A 122 -23.27 5.11 6.49
N VAL A 123 -24.12 4.13 6.21
CA VAL A 123 -23.87 2.72 6.57
C VAL A 123 -23.60 1.83 5.37
N SER A 124 -24.12 2.19 4.18
CA SER A 124 -23.82 1.45 2.95
C SER A 124 -23.93 2.30 1.70
N LEU A 125 -23.03 2.03 0.74
CA LEU A 125 -22.97 2.62 -0.59
C LEU A 125 -23.29 1.55 -1.65
N GLN A 126 -24.27 1.82 -2.50
CA GLN A 126 -24.73 0.91 -3.54
C GLN A 126 -24.51 1.54 -4.92
N VAL A 127 -23.79 0.83 -5.80
CA VAL A 127 -23.69 1.19 -7.22
C VAL A 127 -24.96 0.73 -7.93
N LEU A 128 -25.43 1.52 -8.88
CA LEU A 128 -26.64 1.27 -9.65
C LEU A 128 -26.31 1.16 -11.15
N ASP A 129 -27.12 0.40 -11.89
CA ASP A 129 -27.04 0.33 -13.35
C ASP A 129 -27.72 1.53 -14.03
N ARG A 130 -27.85 1.47 -15.37
CA ARG A 130 -28.46 2.54 -16.17
C ARG A 130 -29.97 2.68 -15.97
N GLN A 131 -30.61 1.67 -15.38
CA GLN A 131 -32.01 1.65 -14.98
C GLN A 131 -32.17 1.98 -13.49
N LEU A 132 -31.08 2.45 -12.86
CA LEU A 132 -30.97 2.75 -11.44
C LEU A 132 -31.29 1.55 -10.53
N GLN A 133 -31.07 0.34 -11.01
CA GLN A 133 -31.19 -0.88 -10.22
C GLN A 133 -29.86 -1.23 -9.54
N PRO A 134 -29.88 -1.76 -8.31
CA PRO A 134 -28.67 -2.18 -7.60
C PRO A 134 -27.81 -3.17 -8.40
N THR A 135 -26.51 -2.91 -8.48
CA THR A 135 -25.52 -3.82 -9.06
C THR A 135 -24.56 -4.34 -8.01
N GLY A 136 -24.36 -5.67 -7.98
CA GLY A 136 -23.48 -6.31 -6.99
C GLY A 136 -23.93 -6.09 -5.55
N SER A 137 -22.99 -6.23 -4.60
CA SER A 137 -23.26 -6.02 -3.18
C SER A 137 -22.97 -4.58 -2.76
N ALA A 138 -23.77 -4.05 -1.84
CA ALA A 138 -23.51 -2.73 -1.25
C ALA A 138 -22.19 -2.74 -0.48
N SER A 139 -21.35 -1.74 -0.70
CA SER A 139 -20.13 -1.52 0.07
C SER A 139 -20.49 -0.99 1.46
N PRO A 140 -19.97 -1.58 2.55
CA PRO A 140 -20.15 -1.00 3.88
C PRO A 140 -19.46 0.36 3.98
N MET A 141 -19.97 1.23 4.85
CA MET A 141 -19.40 2.57 5.10
C MET A 141 -19.06 2.85 6.57
N ASN A 142 -19.76 2.19 7.50
CA ASN A 142 -19.45 2.26 8.93
C ASN A 142 -19.75 0.91 9.64
N PRO A 143 -19.11 -0.20 9.21
CA PRO A 143 -19.38 -1.54 9.74
C PRO A 143 -18.80 -1.69 11.17
N PRO A 144 -19.35 -2.58 12.01
CA PRO A 144 -18.72 -2.89 13.30
C PRO A 144 -17.32 -3.49 13.09
N ILE A 145 -16.39 -3.19 14.01
CA ILE A 145 -15.04 -3.76 13.98
C ILE A 145 -15.12 -5.25 14.35
N PRO A 146 -14.50 -6.17 13.58
CA PRO A 146 -14.42 -7.59 13.94
C PRO A 146 -13.80 -7.80 15.32
N LYS A 147 -14.16 -8.89 16.00
CA LYS A 147 -13.43 -9.32 17.21
C LYS A 147 -12.02 -9.77 16.82
N GLY A 148 -11.07 -9.58 17.73
CA GLY A 148 -9.68 -9.96 17.53
C GLY A 148 -8.88 -9.85 18.80
N GLU A 149 -7.64 -10.30 18.75
CA GLU A 149 -6.69 -10.25 19.86
C GLU A 149 -5.74 -9.07 19.70
N ASN A 150 -5.10 -8.68 20.80
CA ASN A 150 -4.11 -7.61 20.80
C ASN A 150 -2.71 -8.20 20.56
N ASN A 151 -2.30 -8.28 19.30
CA ASN A 151 -1.02 -8.86 18.91
C ASN A 151 -0.07 -7.75 18.46
N GLY A 152 1.04 -7.55 19.18
CA GLY A 152 2.10 -6.63 18.79
C GLY A 152 2.70 -5.85 19.96
N LEU A 153 3.89 -5.30 19.73
CA LEU A 153 4.73 -4.70 20.77
C LEU A 153 4.60 -3.18 20.82
N VAL A 154 4.63 -2.52 19.65
CA VAL A 154 4.68 -1.06 19.53
C VAL A 154 3.38 -0.53 18.92
N GLY A 155 2.78 0.48 19.57
CA GLY A 155 1.59 1.17 19.09
C GLY A 155 1.94 2.22 18.03
N VAL A 156 1.32 2.10 16.85
CA VAL A 156 1.47 3.05 15.72
C VAL A 156 0.10 3.62 15.38
N ALA A 157 -0.06 4.94 15.52
CA ALA A 157 -1.26 5.61 15.07
C ALA A 157 -1.18 5.92 13.56
N LEU A 158 -2.29 5.70 12.85
CA LEU A 158 -2.45 6.15 11.47
C LEU A 158 -3.58 7.17 11.41
N VAL A 159 -3.23 8.44 11.18
CA VAL A 159 -4.19 9.53 11.00
C VAL A 159 -4.40 9.74 9.50
N ASP A 160 -5.52 9.24 8.99
CA ASP A 160 -5.80 9.18 7.55
C ASP A 160 -7.33 9.12 7.31
N SER A 161 -7.78 8.65 6.15
CA SER A 161 -9.20 8.46 5.81
C SER A 161 -9.90 7.32 6.57
N GLY A 162 -9.24 6.72 7.57
CA GLY A 162 -9.66 5.48 8.23
C GLY A 162 -9.00 4.26 7.60
N VAL A 163 -9.36 3.06 8.05
CA VAL A 163 -8.79 1.80 7.55
C VAL A 163 -9.90 0.77 7.31
N ASN A 164 -9.84 0.02 6.20
CA ASN A 164 -10.71 -1.14 6.01
C ASN A 164 -10.24 -2.31 6.91
N TYR A 165 -10.69 -2.28 8.15
CA TYR A 165 -10.44 -3.32 9.14
C TYR A 165 -11.24 -4.62 8.91
N LEU A 166 -12.01 -4.74 7.84
CA LEU A 166 -12.63 -6.01 7.45
C LEU A 166 -11.63 -6.93 6.74
N LEU A 167 -10.49 -6.39 6.27
CA LEU A 167 -9.43 -7.18 5.66
C LEU A 167 -8.67 -7.96 6.76
N PRO A 168 -8.56 -9.30 6.69
CA PRO A 168 -7.85 -10.09 7.70
C PRO A 168 -6.40 -9.64 7.91
N ALA A 169 -5.72 -9.27 6.81
CA ALA A 169 -4.35 -8.74 6.82
C ALA A 169 -4.18 -7.45 7.63
N ILE A 170 -5.27 -6.74 7.94
CA ILE A 170 -5.28 -5.53 8.78
C ILE A 170 -5.89 -5.83 10.15
N ALA A 171 -7.01 -6.56 10.19
CA ALA A 171 -7.78 -6.82 11.40
C ALA A 171 -6.92 -7.42 12.53
N GLN A 172 -5.98 -8.31 12.19
CA GLN A 172 -5.10 -8.98 13.13
C GLN A 172 -4.04 -8.06 13.79
N HIS A 173 -3.81 -6.87 13.22
CA HIS A 173 -2.86 -5.89 13.75
C HIS A 173 -3.54 -4.73 14.48
N LEU A 174 -4.87 -4.71 14.57
CA LEU A 174 -5.57 -3.64 15.28
C LEU A 174 -5.23 -3.65 16.76
N ALA A 175 -4.80 -2.49 17.27
CA ALA A 175 -4.55 -2.29 18.68
C ALA A 175 -5.85 -2.38 19.48
N ARG A 176 -5.81 -3.12 20.57
CA ARG A 176 -6.93 -3.31 21.50
C ARG A 176 -6.49 -3.12 22.94
N ASP A 177 -7.43 -2.80 23.81
CA ASP A 177 -7.23 -2.85 25.26
C ASP A 177 -7.27 -4.29 25.79
N ALA A 178 -7.14 -4.44 27.12
CA ALA A 178 -7.18 -5.73 27.80
C ALA A 178 -8.54 -6.45 27.70
N GLN A 179 -9.60 -5.74 27.33
CA GLN A 179 -10.96 -6.25 27.14
C GLN A 179 -11.23 -6.60 25.67
N GLY A 180 -10.25 -6.39 24.77
CA GLY A 180 -10.38 -6.65 23.34
C GLY A 180 -11.09 -5.53 22.57
N ILE A 181 -11.31 -4.37 23.19
CA ILE A 181 -11.94 -3.21 22.56
C ILE A 181 -10.90 -2.49 21.69
N PRO A 182 -11.18 -2.20 20.41
CA PRO A 182 -10.28 -1.44 19.54
C PRO A 182 -9.96 -0.05 20.11
N LEU A 183 -8.70 0.36 20.02
CA LEU A 183 -8.24 1.66 20.50
C LEU A 183 -8.36 2.79 19.45
N GLY A 184 -8.69 2.47 18.20
CA GLY A 184 -8.86 3.46 17.14
C GLY A 184 -10.18 4.23 17.27
N PHE A 185 -10.20 5.46 16.75
CA PHE A 185 -11.38 6.33 16.85
C PHE A 185 -11.64 7.15 15.58
N ASP A 186 -12.91 7.34 15.27
CA ASP A 186 -13.39 8.11 14.13
C ASP A 186 -13.76 9.52 14.55
N PHE A 187 -12.93 10.50 14.24
CA PHE A 187 -13.21 11.90 14.59
C PHE A 187 -14.07 12.64 13.54
N TRP A 188 -14.57 11.94 12.53
CA TRP A 188 -15.59 12.46 11.62
C TRP A 188 -16.99 12.08 12.09
N ASP A 189 -17.23 10.79 12.34
CA ASP A 189 -18.53 10.27 12.82
C ASP A 189 -18.65 10.31 14.36
N MET A 190 -17.54 10.57 15.07
CA MET A 190 -17.47 10.58 16.53
C MET A 190 -17.82 9.23 17.17
N ASP A 191 -17.33 8.14 16.58
CA ASP A 191 -17.51 6.78 17.08
C ASP A 191 -16.19 5.97 17.08
N ALA A 192 -16.23 4.75 17.62
CA ALA A 192 -15.08 3.85 17.66
C ALA A 192 -14.94 3.01 16.37
N ARG A 193 -15.28 3.56 15.20
CA ARG A 193 -15.27 2.85 13.91
C ARG A 193 -14.60 3.67 12.79
N PRO A 194 -13.26 3.87 12.88
CA PRO A 194 -12.48 4.63 11.90
C PRO A 194 -12.33 3.89 10.56
N PHE A 195 -13.45 3.67 9.87
CA PHE A 195 -13.51 2.91 8.63
C PHE A 195 -13.11 3.78 7.44
N ASP A 196 -12.42 3.18 6.45
CA ASP A 196 -11.83 3.89 5.30
C ASP A 196 -12.88 4.35 4.28
N SER A 197 -13.76 5.25 4.71
CA SER A 197 -14.89 5.80 3.95
C SER A 197 -15.01 7.32 4.15
N HIS A 198 -13.87 8.01 4.19
CA HIS A 198 -13.83 9.44 4.51
C HIS A 198 -14.49 10.31 3.41
N PRO A 199 -15.52 11.10 3.73
CA PRO A 199 -16.39 11.73 2.71
C PRO A 199 -15.98 13.16 2.33
N VAL A 200 -14.77 13.62 2.67
CA VAL A 200 -14.30 15.02 2.49
C VAL A 200 -14.58 15.62 1.12
N ARG A 201 -14.54 14.82 0.05
CA ARG A 201 -14.91 15.26 -1.31
C ARG A 201 -16.33 14.90 -1.67
N SER A 202 -16.73 13.66 -1.37
CA SER A 202 -18.05 13.14 -1.65
C SER A 202 -18.29 11.87 -0.84
N VAL A 203 -19.48 11.74 -0.25
CA VAL A 203 -19.94 10.49 0.37
C VAL A 203 -20.15 9.37 -0.65
N PHE A 204 -20.43 9.71 -1.92
CA PHE A 204 -20.56 8.74 -3.01
C PHE A 204 -19.22 8.29 -3.56
N PHE A 205 -18.15 9.06 -3.36
CA PHE A 205 -16.79 8.73 -3.76
C PHE A 205 -15.84 8.95 -2.58
N PRO A 206 -15.98 8.14 -1.52
CA PRO A 206 -15.18 8.32 -0.32
C PRO A 206 -13.69 8.17 -0.65
N GLN A 207 -12.86 8.95 0.03
CA GLN A 207 -11.42 8.77 -0.01
C GLN A 207 -11.07 7.45 0.70
N ARG A 208 -10.23 6.65 0.04
CA ARG A 208 -9.81 5.31 0.51
C ARG A 208 -8.29 5.19 0.53
N HIS A 209 -7.64 6.11 1.24
CA HIS A 209 -6.19 6.27 1.25
C HIS A 209 -5.56 5.48 2.42
N GLY A 210 -6.17 5.54 3.60
CA GLY A 210 -5.62 4.94 4.81
C GLY A 210 -5.49 3.41 4.77
N THR A 211 -6.33 2.67 4.04
CA THR A 211 -6.14 1.21 3.87
C THR A 211 -4.81 0.88 3.18
N ARG A 212 -4.45 1.64 2.14
CA ARG A 212 -3.19 1.46 1.41
C ARG A 212 -1.99 1.77 2.32
N THR A 213 -2.05 2.91 3.01
CA THR A 213 -1.02 3.33 3.97
C THR A 213 -0.85 2.30 5.10
N ALA A 214 -1.94 1.84 5.70
CA ALA A 214 -1.93 0.81 6.75
C ALA A 214 -1.26 -0.49 6.29
N SER A 215 -1.59 -0.96 5.07
CA SER A 215 -1.02 -2.20 4.52
C SER A 215 0.51 -2.13 4.36
N ILE A 216 1.06 -0.96 4.04
CA ILE A 216 2.51 -0.76 3.92
C ILE A 216 3.17 -0.78 5.31
N ILE A 217 2.60 -0.05 6.28
CA ILE A 217 3.15 -0.02 7.65
C ILE A 217 3.17 -1.45 8.22
N ILE A 218 2.06 -2.17 8.11
CA ILE A 218 1.92 -3.55 8.60
C ILE A 218 2.91 -4.48 7.92
N ARG A 219 3.02 -4.43 6.59
CA ARG A 219 3.95 -5.31 5.85
C ARG A 219 5.40 -5.09 6.29
N GLU A 220 5.80 -3.84 6.49
CA GLU A 220 7.19 -3.53 6.84
C GLU A 220 7.47 -3.67 8.34
N ALA A 221 6.45 -3.59 9.20
CA ALA A 221 6.58 -3.78 10.64
C ALA A 221 5.45 -4.68 11.18
N PRO A 222 5.44 -5.99 10.90
CA PRO A 222 4.32 -6.88 11.23
C PRO A 222 4.06 -7.05 12.73
N GLN A 223 4.97 -6.63 13.60
CA GLN A 223 4.83 -6.70 15.06
C GLN A 223 4.19 -5.44 15.67
N ILE A 224 3.71 -4.49 14.86
CA ILE A 224 3.01 -3.31 15.38
C ILE A 224 1.58 -3.64 15.84
N ARG A 225 1.06 -2.77 16.70
CA ARG A 225 -0.36 -2.61 16.96
C ARG A 225 -0.82 -1.30 16.31
N LEU A 226 -1.64 -1.40 15.27
CA LEU A 226 -2.15 -0.26 14.52
C LEU A 226 -3.33 0.39 15.27
N VAL A 227 -3.25 1.70 15.52
CA VAL A 227 -4.34 2.52 16.06
C VAL A 227 -4.88 3.43 14.94
N PRO A 228 -5.92 3.01 14.20
CA PRO A 228 -6.45 3.81 13.10
C PRO A 228 -7.24 5.02 13.62
N TYR A 229 -7.07 6.16 12.97
CA TYR A 229 -7.86 7.35 13.19
C TYR A 229 -8.39 7.89 11.86
N ARG A 230 -9.70 8.13 11.80
CA ARG A 230 -10.27 8.92 10.71
C ARG A 230 -10.23 10.39 11.09
N TYR A 231 -9.46 11.17 10.34
CA TYR A 231 -9.14 12.55 10.71
C TYR A 231 -10.36 13.50 10.67
N PRO A 232 -10.35 14.61 11.42
CA PRO A 232 -11.54 15.40 11.71
C PRO A 232 -11.80 16.53 10.71
N ARG A 233 -11.75 16.29 9.38
CA ARG A 233 -12.31 17.31 8.48
C ARG A 233 -13.83 17.40 8.65
N PRO A 234 -14.47 18.54 8.38
CA PRO A 234 -13.85 19.85 8.15
C PRO A 234 -13.33 20.53 9.44
N ASP A 235 -13.70 20.05 10.63
CA ASP A 235 -13.35 20.64 11.93
C ASP A 235 -11.97 20.21 12.46
N MET A 236 -10.93 20.77 11.86
CA MET A 236 -9.55 20.44 12.21
C MET A 236 -9.14 20.83 13.64
N GLN A 237 -9.97 21.57 14.40
CA GLN A 237 -9.70 21.86 15.82
C GLN A 237 -9.67 20.58 16.67
N ARG A 238 -10.42 19.55 16.27
CA ARG A 238 -10.43 18.24 16.93
C ARG A 238 -9.13 17.46 16.78
N MET A 239 -8.17 17.94 15.98
CA MET A 239 -6.83 17.35 15.95
C MET A 239 -6.20 17.31 17.35
N LYS A 240 -6.52 18.28 18.21
CA LYS A 240 -6.07 18.27 19.61
C LYS A 240 -6.57 17.04 20.36
N ASP A 241 -7.86 16.76 20.26
CA ASP A 241 -8.48 15.61 20.93
C ASP A 241 -8.01 14.28 20.32
N LEU A 242 -7.80 14.25 19.00
CA LEU A 242 -7.27 13.08 18.29
C LEU A 242 -5.86 12.71 18.77
N ILE A 243 -4.95 13.69 18.83
CA ILE A 243 -3.59 13.44 19.31
C ILE A 243 -3.61 13.08 20.81
N GLY A 244 -4.44 13.72 21.63
CA GLY A 244 -4.62 13.35 23.03
C GLY A 244 -5.13 11.90 23.19
N HIS A 245 -6.07 11.47 22.35
CA HIS A 245 -6.56 10.09 22.33
C HIS A 245 -5.46 9.10 21.90
N ALA A 246 -4.63 9.47 20.91
CA ALA A 246 -3.49 8.68 20.48
C ALA A 246 -2.47 8.51 21.62
N ALA A 247 -2.14 9.59 22.34
CA ALA A 247 -1.27 9.56 23.50
C ALA A 247 -1.83 8.65 24.62
N ALA A 248 -3.13 8.77 24.92
CA ALA A 248 -3.79 7.92 25.92
C ALA A 248 -3.80 6.43 25.51
N ALA A 249 -3.82 6.13 24.21
CA ALA A 249 -3.67 4.78 23.68
C ALA A 249 -2.21 4.25 23.72
N GLY A 250 -1.26 5.06 24.21
CA GLY A 250 0.14 4.69 24.37
C GLY A 250 0.91 4.57 23.06
N VAL A 251 0.49 5.28 22.00
CA VAL A 251 1.25 5.29 20.74
C VAL A 251 2.52 6.09 20.89
N ARG A 252 3.58 5.65 20.19
CA ARG A 252 4.88 6.35 20.17
C ARG A 252 5.22 6.92 18.80
N VAL A 253 4.53 6.45 17.75
CA VAL A 253 4.69 6.89 16.37
C VAL A 253 3.30 7.20 15.79
N VAL A 254 3.17 8.37 15.16
CA VAL A 254 1.96 8.78 14.44
C VAL A 254 2.33 9.02 12.98
N ASN A 255 1.79 8.21 12.07
CA ASN A 255 1.86 8.48 10.64
C ASN A 255 0.76 9.47 10.22
N MET A 256 1.14 10.56 9.55
CA MET A 256 0.21 11.55 9.03
C MET A 256 0.48 11.84 7.55
N SER A 257 -0.40 11.31 6.70
CA SER A 257 -0.32 11.50 5.25
C SER A 257 -1.37 12.51 4.79
N LEU A 258 -1.41 13.67 5.45
CA LEU A 258 -2.44 14.69 5.33
C LEU A 258 -1.79 16.09 5.24
N GLY A 259 -2.42 17.01 4.51
CA GLY A 259 -1.93 18.38 4.46
C GLY A 259 -2.94 19.41 3.94
N SER A 260 -2.60 20.69 4.11
CA SER A 260 -3.26 21.81 3.44
C SER A 260 -2.34 23.04 3.35
N ASN A 261 -2.73 24.02 2.52
CA ASN A 261 -2.01 25.29 2.37
C ASN A 261 -2.42 26.32 3.44
N ARG A 262 -3.12 25.92 4.50
CA ARG A 262 -3.69 26.84 5.50
C ARG A 262 -3.17 26.48 6.88
N GLU A 263 -2.15 27.20 7.34
CA GLU A 263 -1.58 27.08 8.70
C GLU A 263 -2.63 27.12 9.80
N SER A 264 -3.58 28.05 9.71
CA SER A 264 -4.72 28.18 10.65
C SER A 264 -5.52 26.89 10.89
N GLN A 265 -5.49 25.91 9.97
CA GLN A 265 -6.14 24.60 10.16
C GLN A 265 -5.35 23.66 11.07
N TRP A 266 -4.06 23.93 11.32
CA TRP A 266 -3.13 23.03 12.00
C TRP A 266 -2.68 23.53 13.37
N VAL A 267 -3.14 24.70 13.83
CA VAL A 267 -2.83 25.24 15.16
C VAL A 267 -3.15 24.25 16.29
N ALA A 268 -4.29 23.56 16.20
CA ALA A 268 -4.68 22.55 17.18
C ALA A 268 -3.76 21.32 17.18
N PHE A 269 -3.27 20.93 15.99
CA PHE A 269 -2.27 19.87 15.87
C PHE A 269 -0.93 20.31 16.43
N GLU A 270 -0.44 21.50 16.07
CA GLU A 270 0.82 22.05 16.55
C GLU A 270 0.87 22.10 18.08
N TYR A 271 -0.19 22.65 18.70
CA TYR A 271 -0.33 22.66 20.16
C TYR A 271 -0.29 21.25 20.76
N ALA A 272 -1.00 20.30 20.17
CA ALA A 272 -1.04 18.93 20.69
C ALA A 272 0.29 18.19 20.51
N ALA A 273 0.99 18.40 19.39
CA ALA A 273 2.31 17.82 19.16
C ALA A 273 3.35 18.32 20.18
N LEU A 274 3.28 19.61 20.56
CA LEU A 274 4.12 20.20 21.61
C LEU A 274 3.79 19.65 23.01
N MET A 275 2.53 19.32 23.28
CA MET A 275 2.10 18.73 24.55
C MET A 275 2.43 17.24 24.68
N HIS A 276 2.77 16.59 23.57
CA HIS A 276 3.10 15.17 23.52
C HIS A 276 4.51 14.93 22.93
N PRO A 277 5.57 15.44 23.58
CA PRO A 277 6.94 15.29 23.11
C PRO A 277 7.44 13.83 23.09
N GLU A 278 6.73 12.91 23.74
CA GLU A 278 7.00 11.47 23.74
C GLU A 278 6.63 10.76 22.42
N ILE A 279 5.86 11.43 21.55
CA ILE A 279 5.36 10.91 20.28
C ILE A 279 6.18 11.47 19.11
N LEU A 280 6.64 10.59 18.22
CA LEU A 280 7.21 10.98 16.94
C LEU A 280 6.10 11.10 15.88
N PHE A 281 5.98 12.26 15.25
CA PHE A 281 5.06 12.52 14.14
C PHE A 281 5.80 12.38 12.80
N VAL A 282 5.45 11.36 12.03
CA VAL A 282 6.02 11.16 10.68
C VAL A 282 5.02 11.71 9.66
N VAL A 283 5.40 12.79 8.98
CA VAL A 283 4.50 13.60 8.15
C VAL A 283 4.95 13.55 6.69
N SER A 284 4.01 13.39 5.75
CA SER A 284 4.35 13.47 4.32
C SER A 284 4.50 14.92 3.83
N ALA A 285 5.47 15.18 2.97
CA ALA A 285 5.71 16.52 2.41
C ALA A 285 4.63 17.00 1.42
N GLY A 286 3.81 16.07 0.89
CA GLY A 286 2.80 16.35 -0.13
C GLY A 286 3.28 16.08 -1.55
N ASN A 287 2.34 16.12 -2.51
CA ASN A 287 2.55 15.64 -3.88
C ASN A 287 2.09 16.67 -4.94
N ASN A 288 2.57 17.92 -4.83
CA ASN A 288 2.23 19.01 -5.76
C ASN A 288 3.41 19.50 -6.60
N GLY A 289 4.58 18.85 -6.52
CA GLY A 289 5.75 19.17 -7.32
C GLY A 289 6.31 20.56 -7.05
N ARG A 290 6.32 20.99 -5.77
CA ARG A 290 6.74 22.34 -5.39
C ARG A 290 7.71 22.37 -4.20
N ASN A 291 8.46 23.46 -4.13
CA ASN A 291 9.28 23.80 -2.97
C ASN A 291 8.41 24.37 -1.84
N ILE A 292 8.26 23.62 -0.74
CA ILE A 292 7.45 24.02 0.42
C ILE A 292 8.16 24.98 1.39
N ASP A 293 9.44 25.29 1.16
CA ASP A 293 10.09 26.45 1.81
C ASP A 293 9.57 27.77 1.24
N LEU A 294 9.07 27.76 -0.01
CA LEU A 294 8.53 28.93 -0.71
C LEU A 294 7.00 28.96 -0.75
N ASP A 295 6.37 27.79 -0.86
CA ASP A 295 4.90 27.62 -0.91
C ASP A 295 4.47 26.54 0.10
N PRO A 296 4.33 26.90 1.39
CA PRO A 296 4.20 25.95 2.50
C PRO A 296 3.05 24.95 2.40
N VAL A 297 3.28 23.77 2.96
CA VAL A 297 2.25 22.75 3.22
C VAL A 297 2.27 22.46 4.71
N TYR A 298 1.12 22.56 5.37
CA TYR A 298 0.99 22.26 6.79
C TYR A 298 0.34 20.87 6.96
N PRO A 299 0.81 20.04 7.91
CA PRO A 299 1.74 20.41 8.98
C PRO A 299 3.24 20.27 8.61
N ALA A 300 3.58 19.83 7.39
CA ALA A 300 4.97 19.59 6.99
C ALA A 300 5.92 20.79 7.16
N SER A 301 5.43 22.03 7.06
CA SER A 301 6.23 23.24 7.28
C SER A 301 6.24 23.74 8.74
N LEU A 302 5.66 23.01 9.71
CA LEU A 302 5.70 23.40 11.12
C LEU A 302 7.08 23.13 11.75
N PRO A 303 7.60 24.00 12.63
CA PRO A 303 8.91 23.84 13.24
C PRO A 303 8.86 22.98 14.52
N LEU A 304 8.47 21.71 14.40
CA LEU A 304 8.32 20.78 15.54
C LEU A 304 9.52 19.81 15.65
N GLU A 305 10.15 19.74 16.82
CA GLU A 305 11.33 18.86 17.04
C GLU A 305 11.00 17.37 17.02
N ASN A 306 9.80 17.00 17.47
CA ASN A 306 9.29 15.63 17.43
C ASN A 306 8.53 15.31 16.13
N MET A 307 8.79 16.06 15.06
CA MET A 307 8.26 15.81 13.72
C MET A 307 9.39 15.41 12.75
N LEU A 308 9.08 14.46 11.87
CA LEU A 308 9.96 14.00 10.81
C LEU A 308 9.20 14.08 9.47
N VAL A 309 9.62 15.00 8.60
CA VAL A 309 8.96 15.27 7.33
C VAL A 309 9.62 14.48 6.21
N VAL A 310 8.84 13.66 5.53
CA VAL A 310 9.31 12.69 4.54
C VAL A 310 8.75 13.01 3.16
N SER A 311 9.62 13.08 2.15
CA SER A 311 9.23 13.13 0.75
C SER A 311 9.63 11.85 -0.01
N SER A 312 9.10 11.68 -1.22
CA SER A 312 9.32 10.50 -2.05
C SER A 312 10.56 10.66 -2.94
N VAL A 313 11.34 9.60 -3.11
CA VAL A 313 12.55 9.58 -3.96
C VAL A 313 12.30 8.83 -5.28
N ALA A 314 12.84 9.37 -6.37
CA ALA A 314 12.94 8.70 -7.66
C ALA A 314 14.15 7.73 -7.70
N PRO A 315 14.19 6.80 -8.68
CA PRO A 315 15.28 5.83 -8.80
C PRO A 315 16.69 6.39 -9.04
N ASP A 316 16.82 7.69 -9.31
CA ASP A 316 18.05 8.45 -9.52
C ASP A 316 18.50 9.25 -8.27
N GLY A 317 17.73 9.17 -7.18
CA GLY A 317 18.03 9.83 -5.90
C GLY A 317 17.42 11.23 -5.74
N TYR A 318 16.81 11.79 -6.78
CA TYR A 318 16.12 13.08 -6.72
C TYR A 318 14.70 12.92 -6.13
N PRO A 319 14.04 14.00 -5.68
CA PRO A 319 12.62 13.95 -5.36
C PRO A 319 11.82 13.35 -6.54
N ALA A 320 10.86 12.48 -6.23
CA ALA A 320 10.01 11.87 -7.24
C ALA A 320 9.16 12.92 -7.98
N ASP A 321 8.72 12.58 -9.20
CA ASP A 321 7.84 13.49 -9.95
C ASP A 321 6.56 13.78 -9.17
N GLY A 322 6.21 15.06 -9.10
CA GLY A 322 5.12 15.56 -8.26
C GLY A 322 5.39 15.55 -6.75
N ALA A 323 6.48 14.99 -6.22
CA ALA A 323 6.78 15.08 -4.78
C ALA A 323 7.19 16.50 -4.40
N ASN A 324 6.76 16.98 -3.22
CA ASN A 324 7.22 18.26 -2.69
C ASN A 324 8.62 18.15 -2.08
N TRP A 325 9.38 19.23 -2.09
CA TRP A 325 10.71 19.30 -1.47
C TRP A 325 10.88 20.60 -0.70
N GLY A 326 11.95 20.72 0.05
CA GLY A 326 12.25 21.89 0.87
C GLY A 326 13.48 21.59 1.70
N ARG A 327 14.55 22.35 1.52
CA ARG A 327 15.80 22.16 2.24
C ARG A 327 15.61 22.39 3.74
N ASP A 328 14.69 23.26 4.10
CA ASP A 328 14.41 23.60 5.50
C ASP A 328 13.17 22.87 6.03
N SER A 329 12.15 22.64 5.19
CA SER A 329 10.89 22.04 5.65
C SER A 329 10.81 20.52 5.48
N VAL A 330 11.66 19.89 4.66
CA VAL A 330 11.64 18.44 4.43
C VAL A 330 12.93 17.82 4.96
N ASP A 331 12.80 16.88 5.90
CA ASP A 331 13.96 16.28 6.55
C ASP A 331 14.68 15.28 5.64
N LEU A 332 13.95 14.34 5.04
CA LEU A 332 14.56 13.27 4.23
C LEU A 332 13.69 12.79 3.06
N LEU A 333 14.33 12.11 2.11
CA LEU A 333 13.71 11.36 1.04
C LEU A 333 13.67 9.85 1.38
N ALA A 334 12.59 9.17 1.04
CA ALA A 334 12.49 7.70 1.10
C ALA A 334 11.68 7.18 -0.09
N PRO A 335 11.84 5.91 -0.53
CA PRO A 335 11.08 5.41 -1.68
C PRO A 335 9.60 5.29 -1.34
N GLY A 336 8.79 6.10 -2.03
CA GLY A 336 7.33 6.08 -2.00
C GLY A 336 6.70 5.83 -3.36
N GLU A 337 7.50 5.46 -4.38
CA GLU A 337 7.05 5.26 -5.76
C GLU A 337 6.90 3.78 -6.13
N ARG A 338 5.78 3.42 -6.76
CA ARG A 338 5.44 2.04 -7.16
C ARG A 338 5.62 1.04 -6.01
N ILE A 339 5.10 1.43 -4.85
CA ILE A 339 5.10 0.60 -3.65
C ILE A 339 3.86 -0.27 -3.70
N ALA A 340 4.04 -1.59 -3.62
CA ALA A 340 2.90 -2.50 -3.50
C ALA A 340 2.11 -2.15 -2.22
N ALA A 341 0.78 -2.18 -2.29
CA ALA A 341 -0.14 -1.97 -1.18
C ALA A 341 -1.40 -2.81 -1.40
N LEU A 342 -2.25 -2.90 -0.38
CA LEU A 342 -3.61 -3.39 -0.53
C LEU A 342 -4.55 -2.21 -0.79
N ASP A 343 -5.40 -2.33 -1.80
CA ASP A 343 -6.50 -1.40 -2.00
C ASP A 343 -7.65 -1.67 -1.00
N PHE A 344 -8.75 -0.93 -1.14
CA PHE A 344 -9.89 -1.09 -0.25
C PHE A 344 -10.55 -2.48 -0.35
N SER A 345 -10.52 -3.14 -1.51
CA SER A 345 -11.02 -4.52 -1.67
C SER A 345 -10.07 -5.57 -1.10
N GLY A 346 -8.83 -5.19 -0.78
CA GLY A 346 -7.78 -6.13 -0.40
C GLY A 346 -6.97 -6.66 -1.60
N GLU A 347 -7.17 -6.08 -2.78
CA GLU A 347 -6.40 -6.42 -3.97
C GLU A 347 -5.05 -5.70 -3.97
N ALA A 348 -4.04 -6.34 -4.55
CA ALA A 348 -2.71 -5.74 -4.67
C ALA A 348 -2.74 -4.59 -5.68
N VAL A 349 -2.16 -3.45 -5.31
CA VAL A 349 -2.06 -2.27 -6.16
C VAL A 349 -0.72 -1.59 -5.94
N ASP A 350 -0.15 -1.02 -7.00
CA ASP A 350 1.01 -0.14 -6.88
C ASP A 350 0.57 1.28 -6.58
N VAL A 351 1.18 1.88 -5.56
CA VAL A 351 0.87 3.23 -5.12
C VAL A 351 2.12 4.10 -5.11
N SER A 352 1.92 5.40 -5.33
CA SER A 352 2.97 6.40 -5.49
C SER A 352 2.69 7.68 -4.70
N GLY A 353 3.73 8.25 -4.08
CA GLY A 353 3.68 9.53 -3.38
C GLY A 353 4.33 9.53 -2.00
N SER A 354 4.62 10.74 -1.50
CA SER A 354 5.22 10.99 -0.18
C SER A 354 4.43 10.40 0.98
N SER A 355 3.11 10.22 0.84
CA SER A 355 2.25 9.51 1.79
C SER A 355 2.76 8.11 2.11
N TYR A 356 3.27 7.40 1.11
CA TYR A 356 3.74 6.03 1.25
C TYR A 356 5.21 5.98 1.68
N ALA A 357 6.01 6.98 1.31
CA ALA A 357 7.34 7.17 1.88
C ALA A 357 7.26 7.37 3.41
N ALA A 358 6.36 8.24 3.88
CA ALA A 358 6.08 8.46 5.31
C ALA A 358 5.63 7.16 6.03
N ALA A 359 4.82 6.34 5.36
CA ALA A 359 4.38 5.04 5.90
C ALA A 359 5.56 4.09 6.15
N ARG A 360 6.50 4.00 5.20
CA ARG A 360 7.71 3.17 5.34
C ARG A 360 8.63 3.68 6.44
N VAL A 361 8.78 4.99 6.56
CA VAL A 361 9.57 5.61 7.65
C VAL A 361 8.88 5.42 9.01
N SER A 362 7.55 5.43 9.08
CA SER A 362 6.80 5.10 10.29
C SER A 362 7.01 3.63 10.70
N ALA A 363 7.05 2.71 9.73
CA ALA A 363 7.38 1.32 9.97
C ALA A 363 8.84 1.17 10.47
N LEU A 364 9.78 1.92 9.89
CA LEU A 364 11.18 1.99 10.35
C LEU A 364 11.27 2.47 11.80
N ALA A 365 10.63 3.58 12.14
CA ALA A 365 10.58 4.12 13.49
C ALA A 365 10.05 3.08 14.50
N SER A 366 9.02 2.35 14.10
CA SER A 366 8.40 1.31 14.95
C SER A 366 9.34 0.13 15.19
N ARG A 367 10.10 -0.29 14.18
CA ARG A 367 11.11 -1.36 14.35
C ARG A 367 12.24 -0.92 15.27
N ILE A 368 12.70 0.33 15.18
CA ILE A 368 13.72 0.86 16.11
C ILE A 368 13.20 0.79 17.55
N LEU A 369 11.97 1.23 17.79
CA LEU A 369 11.35 1.17 19.11
C LEU A 369 11.13 -0.27 19.65
N MET A 370 10.99 -1.26 18.78
CA MET A 370 10.93 -2.67 19.22
C MET A 370 12.27 -3.13 19.81
N SER A 371 13.39 -2.62 19.29
CA SER A 371 14.73 -2.94 19.77
C SER A 371 15.21 -2.03 20.91
N ALA A 372 14.71 -0.79 20.95
CA ALA A 372 15.08 0.22 21.95
C ALA A 372 13.82 1.00 22.41
N PRO A 373 12.95 0.38 23.23
CA PRO A 373 11.67 0.96 23.65
C PRO A 373 11.79 2.20 24.53
N GLU A 374 12.94 2.40 25.17
CA GLU A 374 13.27 3.51 26.05
C GLU A 374 13.56 4.83 25.33
N LEU A 375 13.82 4.80 24.02
CA LEU A 375 14.13 6.01 23.25
C LEU A 375 12.99 7.03 23.38
N THR A 376 13.34 8.29 23.63
CA THR A 376 12.44 9.44 23.46
C THR A 376 12.11 9.66 21.98
N ALA A 377 11.10 10.47 21.66
CA ALA A 377 10.78 10.77 20.26
C ALA A 377 11.93 11.47 19.53
N ILE A 378 12.68 12.33 20.24
CA ILE A 378 13.86 13.01 19.71
C ILE A 378 14.97 12.00 19.43
N GLU A 379 15.31 11.13 20.39
CA GLU A 379 16.34 10.09 20.17
C GLU A 379 15.94 9.10 19.07
N LEU A 380 14.65 8.79 18.95
CA LEU A 380 14.13 7.99 17.84
C LEU A 380 14.30 8.69 16.50
N ARG A 381 13.97 9.99 16.43
CA ARG A 381 14.20 10.83 15.23
C ARG A 381 15.67 10.85 14.85
N GLU A 382 16.56 11.11 15.81
CA GLU A 382 18.01 11.11 15.57
C GLU A 382 18.53 9.73 15.16
N SER A 383 17.98 8.65 15.73
CA SER A 383 18.30 7.28 15.30
C SER A 383 17.95 7.04 13.84
N ILE A 384 16.79 7.52 13.38
CA ILE A 384 16.40 7.45 11.96
C ILE A 384 17.32 8.30 11.10
N LEU A 385 17.62 9.54 11.53
CA LEU A 385 18.48 10.46 10.78
C LEU A 385 19.92 9.95 10.66
N SER A 386 20.41 9.18 11.63
CA SER A 386 21.73 8.55 11.57
C SER A 386 21.87 7.55 10.40
N LEU A 387 20.74 7.07 9.86
CA LEU A 387 20.68 6.14 8.71
C LEU A 387 20.67 6.83 7.35
N VAL A 388 20.58 8.17 7.33
CA VAL A 388 20.45 8.95 6.10
C VAL A 388 21.75 8.98 5.31
N GLN A 389 21.64 8.76 4.01
CA GLN A 389 22.73 8.83 3.04
C GLN A 389 22.65 10.14 2.25
N PRO A 390 23.77 10.64 1.70
CA PRO A 390 23.76 11.82 0.83
C PRO A 390 22.78 11.67 -0.34
N ALA A 391 21.96 12.69 -0.56
CA ALA A 391 21.08 12.80 -1.72
C ALA A 391 21.62 13.83 -2.72
N PRO A 392 21.44 13.63 -4.04
CA PRO A 392 21.83 14.62 -5.03
C PRO A 392 20.97 15.90 -4.92
N GLY A 393 21.56 17.04 -5.30
CA GLY A 393 20.82 18.29 -5.53
C GLY A 393 20.36 19.09 -4.31
N ASN A 394 20.69 18.67 -3.08
CA ASN A 394 20.38 19.40 -1.82
C ASN A 394 18.90 19.84 -1.70
N PHE A 395 17.96 18.98 -2.11
CA PHE A 395 16.52 19.27 -2.12
C PHE A 395 15.84 19.14 -0.74
N VAL A 396 16.48 18.45 0.19
CA VAL A 396 15.99 18.17 1.55
C VAL A 396 17.11 18.40 2.56
N ARG A 397 16.77 18.46 3.84
CA ARG A 397 17.69 18.84 4.92
C ARG A 397 18.84 17.84 5.11
N TYR A 398 18.55 16.55 5.21
CA TYR A 398 19.54 15.55 5.62
C TYR A 398 19.97 14.61 4.49
N GLY A 399 19.07 14.22 3.58
CA GLY A 399 19.39 13.32 2.48
C GLY A 399 18.31 12.25 2.26
N LEU A 400 18.71 11.03 1.90
CA LEU A 400 17.78 9.94 1.58
C LEU A 400 18.05 8.66 2.38
N ILE A 401 16.99 7.93 2.72
CA ILE A 401 17.05 6.55 3.19
C ILE A 401 16.62 5.66 2.02
N ALA A 402 17.59 4.98 1.38
CA ALA A 402 17.33 4.21 0.16
C ALA A 402 16.44 2.99 0.39
N GLU A 403 16.64 2.29 1.52
CA GLU A 403 15.92 1.06 1.84
C GLU A 403 15.46 1.04 3.32
N PRO A 404 14.40 1.78 3.68
CA PRO A 404 13.92 1.87 5.05
C PRO A 404 13.62 0.50 5.68
N SER A 405 13.15 -0.47 4.88
CA SER A 405 12.82 -1.83 5.33
C SER A 405 14.05 -2.62 5.78
N ASP A 406 15.25 -2.37 5.24
CA ASP A 406 16.43 -3.20 5.45
C ASP A 406 17.24 -2.85 6.71
N LEU A 407 17.28 -1.57 7.08
CA LEU A 407 18.34 -1.01 7.93
C LEU A 407 18.27 -1.42 9.41
N VAL A 408 17.07 -1.66 9.96
CA VAL A 408 16.93 -2.09 11.38
C VAL A 408 17.03 -3.62 11.52
N ARG A 409 16.90 -4.34 10.40
CA ARG A 409 17.04 -5.80 10.39
C ARG A 409 18.50 -6.27 10.40
N GLU A 410 19.49 -5.38 10.41
CA GLU A 410 20.88 -5.79 10.69
C GLU A 410 21.04 -6.41 12.08
N GLY A 411 20.21 -6.03 13.06
CA GLY A 411 20.13 -6.72 14.34
C GLY A 411 19.60 -8.16 14.21
N ASP A 412 18.60 -8.38 13.34
CA ASP A 412 18.14 -9.74 13.00
C ASP A 412 19.29 -10.56 12.40
N LEU A 413 20.17 -9.94 11.61
CA LEU A 413 21.35 -10.60 11.05
C LEU A 413 22.36 -11.04 12.12
N GLN A 414 22.45 -10.33 13.25
CA GLN A 414 23.31 -10.75 14.37
C GLN A 414 22.77 -11.99 15.10
N SER A 415 21.45 -12.22 15.05
CA SER A 415 20.83 -13.43 15.59
C SER A 415 20.97 -14.66 14.68
N LEU A 416 21.49 -14.49 13.45
CA LEU A 416 21.64 -15.60 12.52
C LEU A 416 22.65 -16.62 13.03
N VAL A 417 22.21 -17.86 13.17
CA VAL A 417 23.10 -18.99 13.44
C VAL A 417 23.20 -19.81 12.17
N VAL A 418 24.39 -19.79 11.54
CA VAL A 418 24.69 -20.55 10.33
C VAL A 418 25.44 -21.83 10.73
N ARG A 419 24.91 -22.98 10.34
CA ARG A 419 25.50 -24.30 10.61
C ARG A 419 25.78 -25.00 9.29
N SER A 420 26.98 -25.55 9.14
CA SER A 420 27.29 -26.42 8.00
C SER A 420 26.69 -27.81 8.26
N LEU A 421 25.95 -28.31 7.28
CA LEU A 421 25.45 -29.68 7.28
C LEU A 421 26.47 -30.61 6.59
N PRO A 422 26.48 -31.91 6.93
CA PRO A 422 27.32 -32.88 6.25
C PRO A 422 27.13 -32.83 4.72
N SER A 423 28.23 -32.85 3.98
CA SER A 423 28.19 -32.92 2.52
C SER A 423 27.43 -34.15 2.06
N TRP A 424 26.57 -34.01 1.06
CA TRP A 424 25.95 -35.13 0.38
C TRP A 424 27.05 -35.95 -0.29
N GLN A 425 27.32 -37.15 0.23
CA GLN A 425 28.31 -38.05 -0.37
C GLN A 425 27.71 -38.69 -1.62
N ASP A 426 28.00 -38.12 -2.79
CA ASP A 426 27.67 -38.72 -4.08
C ASP A 426 28.94 -39.01 -4.89
N GLN A 427 28.95 -40.14 -5.61
CA GLN A 427 29.99 -40.47 -6.58
C GLN A 427 29.75 -39.66 -7.86
N TYR A 428 30.51 -38.59 -8.05
CA TYR A 428 30.46 -37.78 -9.27
C TYR A 428 31.24 -38.44 -10.41
N SER A 429 30.73 -38.40 -11.64
CA SER A 429 31.39 -38.96 -12.81
C SER A 429 32.61 -38.14 -13.24
N ASP A 430 33.65 -38.82 -13.69
CA ASP A 430 34.78 -38.27 -14.43
C ASP A 430 34.30 -37.71 -15.80
N GLY A 431 34.67 -36.45 -16.11
CA GLY A 431 34.55 -35.88 -17.47
C GLY A 431 33.57 -34.70 -17.66
N SER A 432 32.83 -34.28 -16.64
CA SER A 432 31.88 -33.15 -16.68
C SER A 432 32.42 -31.91 -15.96
N GLU A 433 31.95 -30.72 -16.36
CA GLU A 433 32.26 -29.47 -15.65
C GLU A 433 31.40 -29.34 -14.40
N TRP A 434 31.95 -28.74 -13.34
CA TRP A 434 31.26 -28.67 -12.06
C TRP A 434 30.66 -27.30 -11.81
N PHE A 435 29.35 -27.25 -11.58
CA PHE A 435 28.67 -26.08 -11.02
C PHE A 435 28.46 -26.31 -9.53
N MET A 436 29.03 -25.41 -8.70
CA MET A 436 29.12 -25.62 -7.26
C MET A 436 28.40 -24.54 -6.41
N PRO A 437 27.06 -24.50 -6.40
CA PRO A 437 26.34 -23.56 -5.55
C PRO A 437 26.34 -23.99 -4.08
N THR A 438 26.22 -23.00 -3.19
CA THR A 438 25.91 -23.21 -1.78
C THR A 438 24.39 -23.32 -1.60
N PHE A 439 23.92 -24.40 -0.98
CA PHE A 439 22.50 -24.55 -0.66
C PHE A 439 22.25 -24.06 0.76
N VAL A 440 21.26 -23.19 0.95
CA VAL A 440 20.92 -22.57 2.23
C VAL A 440 19.49 -22.93 2.59
N VAL A 441 19.30 -23.66 3.68
CA VAL A 441 17.98 -24.05 4.20
C VAL A 441 17.66 -23.20 5.42
N ILE A 442 16.62 -22.38 5.34
CA ILE A 442 16.16 -21.60 6.50
C ILE A 442 15.42 -22.54 7.45
N ARG A 443 15.80 -22.55 8.74
CA ARG A 443 15.14 -23.38 9.75
C ARG A 443 13.68 -22.94 9.94
N ASP A 444 12.80 -23.91 10.22
CA ASP A 444 11.34 -23.71 10.37
C ASP A 444 10.65 -23.08 9.15
N SER A 445 11.21 -23.28 7.95
CA SER A 445 10.63 -22.76 6.71
C SER A 445 9.70 -23.76 6.01
N GLY A 446 9.48 -24.95 6.59
CA GLY A 446 8.77 -26.04 5.90
C GLY A 446 9.65 -26.85 4.92
N TRP A 447 10.95 -26.57 4.87
CA TRP A 447 11.93 -27.36 4.15
C TRP A 447 12.71 -28.26 5.11
N GLU A 448 12.81 -29.55 4.78
CA GLU A 448 13.66 -30.51 5.50
C GLU A 448 14.92 -30.78 4.67
N ALA A 449 16.09 -30.87 5.31
CA ALA A 449 17.38 -31.03 4.61
C ALA A 449 17.40 -32.25 3.68
N LYS A 450 16.79 -33.37 4.08
CA LYS A 450 16.69 -34.57 3.24
C LYS A 450 15.79 -34.35 2.02
N ARG A 451 14.65 -33.67 2.18
CA ARG A 451 13.77 -33.30 1.07
C ARG A 451 14.48 -32.37 0.09
N VAL A 452 15.26 -31.42 0.60
CA VAL A 452 16.09 -30.52 -0.22
C VAL A 452 17.12 -31.31 -1.01
N GLN A 453 17.83 -32.26 -0.38
CA GLN A 453 18.78 -33.14 -1.06
C GLN A 453 18.12 -33.90 -2.23
N ASP A 454 16.97 -34.54 -1.99
CA ASP A 454 16.24 -35.29 -3.02
C ASP A 454 15.82 -34.38 -4.20
N ILE A 455 15.41 -33.15 -3.90
CA ILE A 455 15.03 -32.14 -4.90
C ILE A 455 16.24 -31.74 -5.74
N VAL A 456 17.38 -31.46 -5.10
CA VAL A 456 18.60 -31.07 -5.80
C VAL A 456 19.10 -32.20 -6.68
N GLN A 457 19.10 -33.44 -6.19
CA GLN A 457 19.53 -34.61 -6.99
C GLN A 457 18.63 -34.80 -8.22
N LYS A 458 17.30 -34.68 -8.07
CA LYS A 458 16.37 -34.76 -9.20
C LYS A 458 16.53 -33.60 -10.19
N GLY A 459 16.73 -32.38 -9.70
CA GLY A 459 16.97 -31.21 -10.55
C GLY A 459 18.30 -31.30 -11.30
N ALA A 460 19.36 -31.78 -10.63
CA ALA A 460 20.68 -32.03 -11.22
C ALA A 460 20.59 -32.98 -12.41
N ALA A 461 19.77 -34.03 -12.31
CA ALA A 461 19.57 -35.00 -13.39
C ALA A 461 18.96 -34.38 -14.67
N LEU A 462 18.25 -33.25 -14.57
CA LEU A 462 17.70 -32.51 -15.72
C LEU A 462 18.76 -31.65 -16.43
N ILE A 463 19.80 -31.21 -15.70
CA ILE A 463 20.88 -30.38 -16.22
C ILE A 463 22.06 -31.24 -16.69
N ALA A 464 22.27 -32.42 -16.09
CA ALA A 464 23.36 -33.35 -16.39
C ALA A 464 23.54 -33.66 -17.89
N PRO A 465 22.48 -33.82 -18.72
CA PRO A 465 22.62 -34.03 -20.17
C PRO A 465 23.36 -32.90 -20.90
N CYS A 466 23.43 -31.69 -20.32
CA CYS A 466 24.21 -30.59 -20.86
C CYS A 466 25.73 -30.70 -20.57
N GLY A 467 26.19 -31.77 -19.90
CA GLY A 467 27.59 -31.96 -19.51
C GLY A 467 27.99 -31.15 -18.27
N ILE A 468 27.02 -30.65 -17.51
CA ILE A 468 27.23 -29.88 -16.27
C ILE A 468 26.81 -30.74 -15.09
N THR A 469 27.72 -30.98 -14.15
CA THR A 469 27.42 -31.69 -12.90
C THR A 469 27.19 -30.70 -11.78
N LEU A 470 26.01 -30.78 -11.17
CA LEU A 470 25.66 -29.99 -10.01
C LEU A 470 26.23 -30.66 -8.75
N LYS A 471 27.15 -29.98 -8.07
CA LYS A 471 27.78 -30.47 -6.83
C LYS A 471 27.63 -29.42 -5.74
N PRO A 472 26.99 -29.70 -4.59
CA PRO A 472 26.92 -28.71 -3.51
C PRO A 472 28.34 -28.31 -3.07
N ALA A 473 28.64 -27.01 -3.09
CA ALA A 473 29.88 -26.51 -2.48
C ALA A 473 29.82 -26.72 -0.97
N VAL A 474 28.72 -26.25 -0.37
CA VAL A 474 28.37 -26.42 1.04
C VAL A 474 26.84 -26.47 1.15
N VAL A 475 26.33 -27.17 2.14
CA VAL A 475 24.92 -27.10 2.55
C VAL A 475 24.86 -26.45 3.92
N LEU A 476 24.14 -25.34 4.02
CA LEU A 476 24.00 -24.55 5.24
C LEU A 476 22.57 -24.66 5.76
N GLU A 477 22.43 -24.85 7.06
CA GLU A 477 21.20 -24.58 7.80
C GLU A 477 21.33 -23.22 8.48
N VAL A 478 20.32 -22.37 8.34
CA VAL A 478 20.32 -21.02 8.91
C VAL A 478 19.12 -20.85 9.82
N GLU A 479 19.39 -20.65 11.11
CA GLU A 479 18.37 -20.23 12.06
C GLU A 479 18.23 -18.70 11.99
N ALA A 480 17.01 -18.23 11.76
CA ALA A 480 16.69 -16.82 11.59
C ALA A 480 15.37 -16.45 12.26
N ASN A 481 15.26 -15.17 12.64
CA ASN A 481 14.02 -14.57 13.10
C ASN A 481 12.90 -14.74 12.07
N THR A 482 11.65 -14.83 12.54
CA THR A 482 10.48 -15.08 11.69
C THR A 482 10.33 -14.06 10.56
N SER A 483 10.77 -12.81 10.78
CA SER A 483 10.79 -11.71 9.79
C SER A 483 11.66 -12.00 8.56
N LEU A 484 12.70 -12.84 8.69
CA LEU A 484 13.67 -13.15 7.62
C LEU A 484 13.35 -14.46 6.89
N ARG A 485 12.33 -15.21 7.32
CA ARG A 485 12.04 -16.55 6.79
C ARG A 485 11.34 -16.55 5.44
N ASP A 486 10.72 -15.44 5.06
CA ASP A 486 10.06 -15.29 3.76
C ASP A 486 10.94 -14.50 2.79
N PHE A 487 10.82 -14.82 1.50
CA PHE A 487 11.41 -14.01 0.45
C PHE A 487 10.77 -12.61 0.41
N SER A 488 11.61 -11.60 0.47
CA SER A 488 11.36 -10.28 -0.10
C SER A 488 12.70 -9.81 -0.66
N ARG A 489 12.72 -8.92 -1.66
CA ARG A 489 14.00 -8.37 -2.17
C ARG A 489 14.90 -7.84 -1.05
N SER A 490 14.25 -7.20 -0.10
CA SER A 490 14.73 -6.75 1.18
C SER A 490 15.43 -7.84 2.02
N ASN A 491 14.72 -8.92 2.38
CA ASN A 491 15.29 -10.06 3.11
C ASN A 491 16.40 -10.75 2.30
N ALA A 492 16.21 -10.87 1.00
CA ALA A 492 17.13 -11.54 0.11
C ALA A 492 18.49 -10.84 0.08
N LYS A 493 18.48 -9.50 0.03
CA LYS A 493 19.67 -8.66 0.10
C LYS A 493 20.42 -8.86 1.41
N LEU A 494 19.69 -8.74 2.53
CA LEU A 494 20.26 -8.90 3.87
C LEU A 494 20.90 -10.28 4.07
N LEU A 495 20.17 -11.35 3.77
CA LEU A 495 20.64 -12.72 3.92
C LEU A 495 21.80 -13.02 2.96
N SER A 496 21.72 -12.61 1.70
CA SER A 496 22.79 -12.83 0.72
C SER A 496 24.09 -12.09 1.07
N GLY A 497 23.99 -10.94 1.72
CA GLY A 497 25.15 -10.19 2.19
C GLY A 497 25.88 -10.86 3.37
N LYS A 498 25.24 -11.76 4.11
CA LYS A 498 25.82 -12.41 5.30
C LYS A 498 26.07 -13.90 5.15
N VAL A 499 25.23 -14.62 4.42
CA VAL A 499 25.30 -16.07 4.28
C VAL A 499 26.04 -16.41 2.99
N ALA A 500 27.31 -16.84 3.13
CA ALA A 500 28.20 -17.20 2.02
C ALA A 500 28.25 -16.13 0.89
N PRO A 501 28.57 -14.86 1.18
CA PRO A 501 28.53 -13.80 0.18
C PRO A 501 29.50 -14.06 -0.98
N GLY A 502 29.09 -13.68 -2.20
CA GLY A 502 29.96 -13.68 -3.39
C GLY A 502 30.06 -15.01 -4.13
N VAL A 503 29.38 -16.07 -3.68
CA VAL A 503 29.30 -17.36 -4.41
C VAL A 503 27.87 -17.61 -4.91
N PRO A 504 27.66 -18.52 -5.90
CA PRO A 504 26.32 -18.91 -6.29
C PRO A 504 25.58 -19.58 -5.12
N ARG A 505 24.33 -19.19 -4.87
CA ARG A 505 23.55 -19.70 -3.73
C ARG A 505 22.12 -20.05 -4.14
N VAL A 506 21.56 -21.05 -3.46
CA VAL A 506 20.15 -21.41 -3.55
C VAL A 506 19.55 -21.39 -2.16
N PHE A 507 18.64 -20.46 -1.90
CA PHE A 507 17.95 -20.29 -0.63
C PHE A 507 16.59 -20.99 -0.66
N PHE A 508 16.34 -21.83 0.33
CA PHE A 508 15.06 -22.47 0.59
C PHE A 508 14.37 -21.75 1.75
N VAL A 509 13.37 -20.95 1.42
CA VAL A 509 12.64 -20.05 2.33
C VAL A 509 11.20 -20.51 2.53
N ARG A 510 10.50 -19.92 3.51
CA ARG A 510 9.16 -20.32 3.91
C ARG A 510 8.13 -19.98 2.84
N ASP A 511 7.97 -18.69 2.58
CA ASP A 511 7.04 -18.17 1.59
C ASP A 511 7.64 -16.92 0.93
N THR A 512 6.84 -16.16 0.20
CA THR A 512 7.19 -14.88 -0.40
C THR A 512 6.25 -13.76 0.04
N LEU A 513 6.82 -12.63 0.42
CA LEU A 513 6.14 -11.38 0.70
C LEU A 513 5.92 -10.54 -0.57
N ASP A 514 6.60 -10.89 -1.67
CA ASP A 514 6.36 -10.25 -2.96
C ASP A 514 4.96 -10.62 -3.48
N ARG A 515 4.34 -9.66 -4.18
CA ARG A 515 3.02 -9.80 -4.80
C ARG A 515 3.12 -9.26 -6.25
N PRO A 516 2.77 -10.06 -7.28
CA PRO A 516 2.26 -11.43 -7.22
C PRO A 516 3.27 -12.40 -6.59
N ALA A 517 2.76 -13.43 -5.92
CA ALA A 517 3.61 -14.44 -5.29
C ALA A 517 4.36 -15.23 -6.36
N TYR A 518 5.67 -15.37 -6.19
CA TYR A 518 6.51 -16.22 -7.02
C TYR A 518 6.86 -17.50 -6.27
N ASP A 519 6.70 -18.64 -6.92
CA ASP A 519 7.10 -19.93 -6.35
C ASP A 519 8.63 -20.01 -6.19
N ALA A 520 9.36 -19.43 -7.15
CA ALA A 520 10.81 -19.27 -7.12
C ALA A 520 11.26 -18.00 -7.87
N VAL A 521 12.46 -17.50 -7.58
CA VAL A 521 13.03 -16.33 -8.28
C VAL A 521 14.55 -16.39 -8.35
N THR A 522 15.09 -15.99 -9.50
CA THR A 522 16.53 -15.94 -9.78
C THR A 522 17.05 -14.53 -10.05
N PHE A 523 18.25 -14.28 -9.53
CA PHE A 523 19.00 -13.05 -9.77
C PHE A 523 20.30 -13.34 -10.54
N GLY A 524 20.34 -12.97 -11.81
CA GLY A 524 21.54 -12.91 -12.64
C GLY A 524 22.23 -11.54 -12.56
N THR A 525 23.22 -11.29 -13.39
CA THR A 525 23.99 -10.04 -13.46
C THR A 525 23.10 -8.85 -13.84
N ALA A 526 22.16 -9.01 -14.76
CA ALA A 526 21.34 -7.91 -15.26
C ALA A 526 20.35 -7.35 -14.21
N ASN A 527 19.66 -8.23 -13.49
CA ASN A 527 18.64 -7.85 -12.50
C ASN A 527 19.21 -7.64 -11.08
N SER A 528 20.50 -7.89 -10.85
CA SER A 528 21.22 -7.60 -9.60
C SER A 528 22.17 -6.38 -9.68
N ARG A 529 22.18 -5.61 -10.78
CA ARG A 529 23.11 -4.46 -10.96
C ARG A 529 23.15 -3.47 -9.79
N ARG A 530 22.00 -3.21 -9.15
CA ARG A 530 21.88 -2.29 -8.00
C ARG A 530 22.07 -2.97 -6.65
N ASN A 531 22.06 -4.30 -6.62
CA ASN A 531 22.15 -5.13 -5.43
C ASN A 531 23.11 -6.31 -5.71
N PRO A 532 24.42 -6.05 -5.86
CA PRO A 532 25.40 -7.05 -6.30
C PRO A 532 25.45 -8.30 -5.42
N GLU A 533 25.09 -8.18 -4.15
CA GLU A 533 24.97 -9.29 -3.20
C GLU A 533 23.97 -10.36 -3.64
N LEU A 534 22.93 -9.98 -4.40
CA LEU A 534 21.93 -10.90 -4.94
C LEU A 534 22.41 -11.66 -6.18
N ARG A 535 23.54 -11.26 -6.79
CA ARG A 535 24.02 -11.88 -8.04
C ARG A 535 24.22 -13.38 -7.86
N PHE A 536 23.70 -14.14 -8.82
CA PHE A 536 23.69 -15.61 -8.86
C PHE A 536 23.04 -16.26 -7.63
N THR A 537 21.91 -15.70 -7.20
CA THR A 537 21.06 -16.31 -6.16
C THR A 537 19.77 -16.84 -6.76
N VAL A 538 19.32 -17.99 -6.22
CA VAL A 538 17.99 -18.56 -6.45
C VAL A 538 17.26 -18.62 -5.11
N TRP A 539 15.97 -18.32 -5.12
CA TRP A 539 15.11 -18.35 -3.93
C TRP A 539 13.90 -19.24 -4.20
N MET A 540 13.68 -20.24 -3.35
CA MET A 540 12.66 -21.27 -3.47
C MET A 540 11.69 -21.22 -2.28
N THR A 541 10.39 -21.10 -2.53
CA THR A 541 9.35 -21.08 -1.47
C THR A 541 8.85 -22.49 -1.15
N ALA A 542 8.42 -22.76 0.09
CA ALA A 542 8.01 -24.13 0.47
C ALA A 542 6.77 -24.67 -0.27
N VAL A 543 6.00 -23.76 -0.89
CA VAL A 543 4.77 -24.07 -1.65
C VAL A 543 5.00 -24.38 -3.12
N THR A 544 6.25 -24.28 -3.62
CA THR A 544 6.57 -24.54 -5.04
C THR A 544 6.07 -25.91 -5.49
N ARG A 545 5.30 -25.93 -6.58
CA ARG A 545 4.90 -27.17 -7.27
C ARG A 545 6.06 -27.72 -8.08
N ASP A 546 6.24 -29.04 -8.05
CA ASP A 546 7.35 -29.74 -8.72
C ASP A 546 8.73 -29.09 -8.49
N PRO A 547 9.17 -28.97 -7.22
CA PRO A 547 10.29 -28.08 -6.85
C PRO A 547 11.64 -28.44 -7.48
N HIS A 548 11.82 -29.68 -7.96
CA HIS A 548 13.02 -30.11 -8.66
C HIS A 548 13.08 -29.59 -10.10
N ILE A 549 11.94 -29.44 -10.77
CA ILE A 549 11.85 -28.84 -12.11
C ILE A 549 12.03 -27.34 -11.99
N ALA A 550 11.34 -26.70 -11.03
CA ALA A 550 11.50 -25.28 -10.74
C ALA A 550 12.96 -24.96 -10.41
N LEU A 551 13.60 -25.73 -9.53
CA LEU A 551 15.01 -25.55 -9.23
C LEU A 551 15.90 -25.68 -10.48
N ALA A 552 15.70 -26.70 -11.31
CA ALA A 552 16.49 -26.89 -12.52
C ALA A 552 16.30 -25.72 -13.52
N HIS A 553 15.08 -25.21 -13.64
CA HIS A 553 14.73 -24.03 -14.44
C HIS A 553 15.48 -22.78 -13.93
N GLU A 554 15.40 -22.49 -12.64
CA GLU A 554 16.07 -21.34 -12.02
C GLU A 554 17.61 -21.45 -12.12
N LEU A 555 18.17 -22.64 -11.91
CA LEU A 555 19.61 -22.87 -12.09
C LEU A 555 20.04 -22.67 -13.55
N ALA A 556 19.20 -23.02 -14.52
CA ALA A 556 19.48 -22.75 -15.92
C ALA A 556 19.46 -21.25 -16.22
N HIS A 557 18.58 -20.45 -15.59
CA HIS A 557 18.66 -18.99 -15.64
C HIS A 557 19.98 -18.46 -15.06
N VAL A 558 20.47 -19.01 -13.94
CA VAL A 558 21.79 -18.64 -13.38
C VAL A 558 22.92 -18.95 -14.37
N LEU A 559 22.95 -20.16 -14.93
CA LEU A 559 24.00 -20.61 -15.84
C LEU A 559 23.98 -19.88 -17.19
N LEU A 560 22.80 -19.47 -17.66
CA LEU A 560 22.64 -18.63 -18.86
C LEU A 560 22.86 -17.15 -18.60
N ASP A 561 22.78 -16.71 -17.34
CA ASP A 561 22.76 -15.30 -16.93
C ASP A 561 21.74 -14.46 -17.72
N ASP A 562 20.57 -15.05 -17.97
CA ASP A 562 19.52 -14.52 -18.86
C ASP A 562 18.15 -14.88 -18.29
N GLY A 563 17.16 -14.00 -18.45
CA GLY A 563 15.76 -14.20 -18.05
C GLY A 563 14.84 -14.68 -19.17
N ALA A 564 15.38 -15.01 -20.35
CA ALA A 564 14.58 -15.45 -21.49
C ALA A 564 13.94 -16.83 -21.26
N HIS A 565 12.67 -16.93 -21.67
CA HIS A 565 11.91 -18.17 -21.64
C HIS A 565 11.78 -18.76 -23.05
N SER A 566 11.73 -20.09 -23.14
CA SER A 566 11.52 -20.84 -24.38
C SER A 566 10.03 -21.09 -24.62
N THR A 567 9.62 -21.04 -25.89
CA THR A 567 8.26 -21.43 -26.31
C THR A 567 8.20 -22.88 -26.79
N LEU A 568 9.34 -23.58 -26.86
CA LEU A 568 9.40 -24.95 -27.37
C LEU A 568 8.61 -25.90 -26.46
N PRO A 569 7.86 -26.88 -27.01
CA PRO A 569 7.14 -27.86 -26.20
C PRO A 569 8.09 -28.68 -25.31
N ARG A 570 7.67 -28.95 -24.07
CA ARG A 570 8.43 -29.75 -23.09
C ARG A 570 9.81 -29.21 -22.73
N ASN A 571 10.11 -27.95 -23.09
CA ASN A 571 11.37 -27.33 -22.77
C ASN A 571 11.40 -26.90 -21.30
N LEU A 572 12.53 -27.13 -20.62
CA LEU A 572 12.71 -26.76 -19.22
C LEU A 572 12.54 -25.25 -19.00
N MET A 573 12.97 -24.42 -19.96
CA MET A 573 12.94 -22.95 -19.84
C MET A 573 11.59 -22.31 -20.21
N ARG A 574 10.49 -23.07 -20.21
CA ARG A 574 9.16 -22.49 -20.47
C ARG A 574 8.69 -21.63 -19.29
N ALA A 575 7.90 -20.60 -19.59
CA ALA A 575 7.32 -19.71 -18.57
C ALA A 575 6.34 -20.43 -17.64
N ASP A 576 5.66 -21.47 -18.13
CA ASP A 576 4.85 -22.37 -17.31
C ASP A 576 5.70 -23.55 -16.81
N THR A 577 5.89 -23.67 -15.50
CA THR A 577 6.49 -24.89 -14.92
C THR A 577 5.45 -26.02 -14.95
N SER A 578 5.79 -27.13 -15.61
CA SER A 578 4.93 -28.31 -15.77
C SER A 578 5.76 -29.59 -15.60
N PRO A 579 5.18 -30.69 -15.08
CA PRO A 579 5.84 -32.00 -15.01
C PRO A 579 6.44 -32.49 -16.34
N ASP A 580 5.93 -32.01 -17.47
CA ASP A 580 6.40 -32.39 -18.81
C ASP A 580 7.58 -31.55 -19.33
N ASN A 581 7.92 -30.44 -18.65
CA ASN A 581 8.92 -29.46 -19.08
C ASN A 581 10.31 -29.84 -18.56
N LEU A 582 10.90 -30.88 -19.16
CA LEU A 582 12.09 -31.56 -18.64
C LEU A 582 13.33 -31.44 -19.52
N LYS A 583 13.25 -30.79 -20.68
CA LYS A 583 14.31 -30.86 -21.71
C LYS A 583 14.99 -29.52 -21.99
N LEU A 584 16.31 -29.54 -22.08
CA LEU A 584 17.10 -28.44 -22.65
C LEU A 584 17.55 -28.81 -24.07
N THR A 585 17.63 -27.82 -24.97
CA THR A 585 18.17 -28.02 -26.32
C THR A 585 19.70 -28.06 -26.29
N ALA A 586 20.32 -28.65 -27.32
CA ALA A 586 21.77 -28.65 -27.46
C ALA A 586 22.36 -27.22 -27.52
N GLU A 587 21.63 -26.29 -28.12
CA GLU A 587 21.99 -24.86 -28.14
C GLU A 587 21.94 -24.23 -26.75
N GLN A 588 20.86 -24.48 -25.99
CA GLN A 588 20.75 -24.02 -24.59
C GLN A 588 21.89 -24.59 -23.74
N CYS A 589 22.19 -25.89 -23.85
CA CYS A 589 23.29 -26.53 -23.13
C CYS A 589 24.66 -25.92 -23.49
N THR A 590 24.88 -25.59 -24.75
CA THR A 590 26.15 -24.97 -25.20
C THR A 590 26.27 -23.55 -24.66
N ARG A 591 25.22 -22.74 -24.80
CA ARG A 591 25.17 -21.38 -24.24
C ARG A 591 25.33 -21.36 -22.72
N MET A 592 24.71 -22.32 -22.01
CA MET A 592 24.86 -22.48 -20.57
C MET A 592 26.31 -22.69 -20.19
N ARG A 593 27.01 -23.65 -20.83
CA ARG A 593 28.42 -23.91 -20.54
C ARG A 593 29.30 -22.70 -20.83
N ASP A 594 29.14 -22.09 -21.99
CA ASP A 594 29.98 -20.96 -22.40
C ASP A 594 29.77 -19.74 -21.50
N THR A 595 28.52 -19.42 -21.19
CA THR A 595 28.18 -18.27 -20.33
C THR A 595 28.63 -18.51 -18.90
N ALA A 596 28.38 -19.71 -18.37
CA ALA A 596 28.77 -20.07 -17.01
C ALA A 596 30.30 -20.09 -16.85
N ARG A 597 31.08 -20.55 -17.83
CA ARG A 597 32.55 -20.42 -17.83
C ARG A 597 33.01 -18.97 -17.80
N ASN A 598 32.44 -18.13 -18.67
CA ASN A 598 32.79 -16.71 -18.75
C ASN A 598 32.48 -15.97 -17.43
N ASN A 599 31.44 -16.41 -16.72
CA ASN A 599 31.07 -15.89 -15.42
C ASN A 599 31.78 -16.57 -14.24
N GLY A 600 32.68 -17.54 -14.49
CA GLY A 600 33.42 -18.26 -13.46
C GLY A 600 32.57 -19.18 -12.59
N LEU A 601 31.44 -19.65 -13.11
CA LEU A 601 30.50 -20.54 -12.42
C LEU A 601 30.84 -22.03 -12.60
N LEU A 602 31.56 -22.39 -13.68
CA LEU A 602 32.00 -23.76 -13.95
C LEU A 602 33.49 -23.93 -13.62
N HIS A 603 33.81 -25.08 -13.04
CA HIS A 603 35.17 -25.50 -12.64
C HIS A 603 35.58 -26.83 -13.26
#